data_AF-A0A933G3S3-F1
#
_entry.id   AF-A0A933G3S3-F1
#
_cell.length_a   1.000
_cell.length_b   1.000
_cell.length_c   1.000
_cell.angle_alpha   90.00
_cell.angle_beta   90.00
_cell.angle_gamma   90.00
#
_symmetry.space_group_name_H-M   'P 1'
#
loop_
_entity.id
_entity.type
_entity.pdbx_description
1 polymer ?
#
loop_
_entity_poly.entity_id
_entity_poly.type
_entity_poly.pdbx_seq_one_letter_code
_entity_poly.pdbx_strand_id
1 'polypeptide(L)'
;MSYRVLVLPNVQTMTPALLDRVKELVEAGAVVVGPRPLKSPSLSDYPNCDTQVRRIARNLWGDATASGPAQERAVGKGKIVQGNRREAVPDATGTPLYGDYPQVAELLARMGVPPDFESDAPVRYTHRRDGETDIYFVANRDSVPIEALCTFRVAGRVPQIWDPVSGDILSQDVYEEKDGRTRLTLSLEPRQSVFVVFQRKPFAAGQKGKWRSAGQVIAEVSGPWEVRFQPGRGGPEKVTFDTLLDWSKHPDRRVRYFSGEATYTTTVRIPAERLGSGRRLKLDLGRIEVMARVKLNGRDFGVLWTPPFRVDVTDAARDGDNVLEITVANLWPNRLIGDQSLPPADRVAWTTWNPFRGDSPLLESGLLGPVIMTASD
;
A
#
# COMPACT_ATOMS: atom_id res chain seq x y z
N MET A 1 7.67 -0.87 -23.48
CA MET A 1 6.91 0.27 -22.91
C MET A 1 6.20 0.99 -24.05
N SER A 2 4.98 1.48 -23.84
CA SER A 2 4.17 2.14 -24.89
C SER A 2 3.38 3.29 -24.26
N TYR A 3 3.45 4.48 -24.85
CA TYR A 3 2.80 5.69 -24.35
C TYR A 3 1.86 6.27 -25.41
N ARG A 4 0.74 6.85 -24.98
CA ARG A 4 -0.22 7.52 -25.87
C ARG A 4 0.12 8.99 -26.12
N VAL A 5 0.74 9.64 -25.14
CA VAL A 5 1.06 11.07 -25.15
C VAL A 5 2.45 11.27 -24.57
N LEU A 6 3.23 12.17 -25.16
CA LEU A 6 4.47 12.70 -24.60
C LEU A 6 4.20 14.11 -24.05
N VAL A 7 4.38 14.31 -22.74
CA VAL A 7 4.22 15.62 -22.10
C VAL A 7 5.60 16.27 -21.94
N LEU A 8 5.78 17.44 -22.53
CA LEU A 8 6.99 18.23 -22.39
C LEU A 8 6.94 19.10 -21.12
N PRO A 9 8.08 19.30 -20.45
CA PRO A 9 8.14 20.21 -19.32
C PRO A 9 7.88 21.67 -19.73
N ASN A 10 7.44 22.48 -18.77
CA ASN A 10 7.15 23.91 -18.90
C ASN A 10 8.43 24.76 -18.97
N VAL A 11 9.34 24.43 -19.89
CA VAL A 11 10.58 25.17 -20.13
C VAL A 11 10.61 25.70 -21.56
N GLN A 12 11.23 26.87 -21.74
CA GLN A 12 11.37 27.49 -23.06
C GLN A 12 12.65 27.06 -23.79
N THR A 13 13.37 26.07 -23.27
CA THR A 13 14.66 25.65 -23.81
C THR A 13 14.65 24.19 -24.22
N MET A 14 15.30 23.89 -25.34
CA MET A 14 15.52 22.53 -25.82
C MET A 14 16.72 22.52 -26.77
N THR A 15 17.58 21.50 -26.71
CA THR A 15 18.67 21.38 -27.68
C THR A 15 18.12 21.04 -29.06
N PRO A 16 18.78 21.46 -30.17
CA PRO A 16 18.35 21.08 -31.52
C PRO A 16 18.16 19.57 -31.69
N ALA A 17 19.12 18.78 -31.20
CA ALA A 17 19.08 17.32 -31.30
C ALA A 17 17.87 16.69 -30.59
N LEU A 18 17.49 17.18 -29.40
CA LEU A 18 16.30 16.68 -28.70
C LEU A 18 15.03 17.09 -29.45
N LEU A 19 14.96 18.34 -29.93
CA LEU A 19 13.81 18.84 -30.66
C LEU A 19 13.61 18.12 -32.01
N ASP A 20 14.69 17.75 -32.70
CA ASP A 20 14.62 16.90 -33.90
C ASP A 20 14.05 15.51 -33.57
N ARG A 21 14.39 14.90 -32.43
CA ARG A 21 13.76 13.63 -32.01
C ARG A 21 12.27 13.79 -31.69
N VAL A 22 11.88 14.88 -31.05
CA VAL A 22 10.45 15.19 -30.84
C VAL A 22 9.73 15.35 -32.17
N LYS A 23 10.35 16.04 -33.14
CA LYS A 23 9.82 16.17 -34.50
C LYS A 23 9.59 14.82 -35.17
N GLU A 24 10.60 13.94 -35.16
CA GLU A 24 10.50 12.60 -35.73
C GLU A 24 9.34 11.79 -35.11
N LEU A 25 9.19 11.83 -33.78
CA LEU A 25 8.10 11.14 -33.09
C LEU A 25 6.73 11.67 -33.51
N VAL A 26 6.57 12.99 -33.60
CA VAL A 26 5.31 13.61 -34.01
C VAL A 26 5.00 13.27 -35.47
N GLU A 27 5.97 13.40 -36.38
CA GLU A 27 5.79 13.06 -37.79
C GLU A 27 5.39 11.58 -37.98
N ALA A 28 5.90 10.69 -37.12
CA ALA A 28 5.56 9.27 -37.10
C ALA A 28 4.20 8.94 -36.48
N GLY A 29 3.55 9.86 -35.74
CA GLY A 29 2.22 9.66 -35.17
C GLY A 29 2.05 10.02 -33.70
N ALA A 30 3.10 10.47 -33.00
CA ALA A 30 3.00 10.81 -31.59
C ALA A 30 2.14 12.06 -31.35
N VAL A 31 1.42 12.05 -30.22
CA VAL A 31 0.77 13.24 -29.68
C VAL A 31 1.68 13.83 -28.61
N VAL A 32 2.09 15.09 -28.81
CA VAL A 32 2.99 15.81 -27.91
C VAL A 32 2.24 16.99 -27.29
N VAL A 33 2.27 17.10 -25.97
CA VAL A 33 1.64 18.18 -25.21
C VAL A 33 2.72 19.03 -24.56
N GLY A 34 2.70 20.33 -24.76
CA GLY A 34 3.58 21.24 -24.01
C GLY A 34 3.90 22.53 -24.73
N PRO A 35 4.70 23.40 -24.09
CA PRO A 35 5.04 24.70 -24.65
C PRO A 35 6.01 24.58 -25.82
N ARG A 36 6.01 25.61 -26.66
CA ARG A 36 6.97 25.79 -27.74
C ARG A 36 8.35 26.16 -27.16
N PRO A 37 9.43 25.43 -27.48
CA PRO A 37 10.78 25.86 -27.13
C PRO A 37 11.22 27.06 -27.99
N LEU A 38 11.98 27.97 -27.38
CA LEU A 38 12.41 29.23 -27.98
C LEU A 38 13.91 29.28 -28.30
N LYS A 39 14.75 28.55 -27.55
CA LYS A 39 16.21 28.58 -27.69
C LYS A 39 16.88 27.30 -27.14
N SER A 40 18.17 27.15 -27.39
CA SER A 40 19.00 26.10 -26.79
C SER A 40 19.38 26.48 -25.35
N PRO A 41 19.46 25.53 -24.40
CA PRO A 41 20.07 25.78 -23.09
C PRO A 41 21.61 25.74 -23.13
N SER A 42 22.21 25.31 -24.25
CA SER A 42 23.66 25.18 -24.44
C SER A 42 24.20 26.28 -25.36
N LEU A 43 25.46 26.68 -25.14
CA LEU A 43 26.22 27.59 -26.01
C LEU A 43 26.90 26.87 -27.19
N SER A 44 26.81 25.54 -27.29
CA SER A 44 27.36 24.80 -28.42
C SER A 44 26.72 25.27 -29.72
N ASP A 45 27.53 25.69 -30.69
CA ASP A 45 27.10 26.24 -31.99
C ASP A 45 26.22 27.50 -31.88
N TYR A 46 26.43 28.34 -30.85
CA TYR A 46 25.75 29.63 -30.75
C TYR A 46 26.24 30.63 -31.82
N PRO A 47 25.37 31.42 -32.48
CA PRO A 47 23.91 31.52 -32.30
C PRO A 47 23.08 30.58 -33.20
N ASN A 48 23.72 29.72 -34.00
CA ASN A 48 23.03 28.84 -34.95
C ASN A 48 22.08 27.85 -34.26
N CYS A 49 22.45 27.36 -33.08
CA CYS A 49 21.61 26.45 -32.29
C CYS A 49 20.22 27.06 -31.98
N ASP A 50 20.15 28.34 -31.63
CA ASP A 50 18.88 29.05 -31.39
C ASP A 50 18.07 29.24 -32.68
N THR A 51 18.76 29.45 -33.80
CA THR A 51 18.12 29.53 -35.12
C THR A 51 17.52 28.19 -35.53
N GLN A 52 18.22 27.08 -35.30
CA GLN A 52 17.71 25.73 -35.53
C GLN A 52 16.49 25.42 -34.64
N VAL A 53 16.56 25.71 -33.34
CA VAL A 53 15.44 25.51 -32.41
C VAL A 53 14.21 26.28 -32.88
N ARG A 54 14.36 27.57 -33.17
CA ARG A 54 13.22 28.40 -33.62
C ARG A 54 12.61 27.90 -34.94
N ARG A 55 13.44 27.42 -35.87
CA ARG A 55 13.00 26.85 -37.15
C ARG A 55 12.19 25.57 -36.93
N ILE A 56 12.71 24.60 -36.18
CA ILE A 56 12.01 23.33 -35.93
C ILE A 56 10.74 23.59 -35.11
N ALA A 57 10.83 24.43 -34.08
CA ALA A 57 9.70 24.79 -33.24
C ALA A 57 8.59 25.50 -34.03
N ARG A 58 8.93 26.34 -35.03
CA ARG A 58 7.94 26.95 -35.93
C ARG A 58 7.23 25.89 -36.77
N ASN A 59 7.95 24.89 -37.27
CA ASN A 59 7.33 23.82 -38.07
C ASN A 59 6.31 23.02 -37.23
N LEU A 60 6.65 22.76 -35.97
CA LEU A 60 5.85 21.94 -35.05
C LEU A 60 4.68 22.71 -34.41
N TRP A 61 4.91 23.92 -33.87
CA TRP A 61 3.89 24.71 -33.17
C TRP A 61 3.23 25.80 -34.05
N GLY A 62 3.75 26.07 -35.26
CA GLY A 62 3.26 27.15 -36.12
C GLY A 62 3.76 28.53 -35.70
N ASP A 63 3.08 29.58 -36.18
CA ASP A 63 3.39 30.99 -35.87
C ASP A 63 2.61 31.55 -34.68
N ALA A 64 1.75 30.74 -34.05
CA ALA A 64 0.98 31.16 -32.91
C ALA A 64 1.87 31.52 -31.70
N THR A 65 1.64 32.71 -31.16
CA THR A 65 2.21 33.18 -29.89
C THR A 65 1.46 32.54 -28.71
N ALA A 66 2.10 32.51 -27.55
CA ALA A 66 1.62 31.84 -26.33
C ALA A 66 0.32 32.44 -25.70
N SER A 67 -0.37 33.35 -26.40
CA SER A 67 -1.57 34.06 -25.94
C SER A 67 -2.76 33.74 -26.86
N GLY A 68 -3.42 32.61 -26.56
CA GLY A 68 -4.65 32.14 -27.21
C GLY A 68 -5.11 30.80 -26.60
N PRO A 69 -6.33 30.33 -26.88
CA PRO A 69 -6.78 29.00 -26.44
C PRO A 69 -5.86 27.90 -27.00
N ALA A 70 -5.73 26.78 -26.26
CA ALA A 70 -4.90 25.64 -26.61
C ALA A 70 -5.05 25.28 -28.09
N GLN A 71 -3.99 25.48 -28.86
CA GLN A 71 -3.99 25.18 -30.29
C GLN A 71 -3.51 23.75 -30.49
N GLU A 72 -4.35 22.93 -31.11
CA GLU A 72 -3.97 21.64 -31.64
C GLU A 72 -3.51 21.82 -33.09
N ARG A 73 -2.33 21.30 -33.43
CA ARG A 73 -1.77 21.34 -34.77
C ARG A 73 -1.39 19.93 -35.22
N ALA A 74 -1.98 19.49 -36.33
CA ALA A 74 -1.58 18.26 -37.00
C ALA A 74 -0.19 18.46 -37.64
N VAL A 75 0.71 17.49 -37.44
CA VAL A 75 2.06 17.51 -38.00
C VAL A 75 2.43 16.08 -38.39
N GLY A 76 2.66 15.86 -39.68
CA GLY A 76 2.80 14.51 -40.23
C GLY A 76 1.61 13.64 -39.87
N LYS A 77 1.85 12.48 -39.25
CA LYS A 77 0.78 11.58 -38.76
C LYS A 77 0.33 11.88 -37.32
N GLY A 78 1.03 12.76 -36.62
CA GLY A 78 0.81 13.05 -35.21
C GLY A 78 0.25 14.45 -34.98
N LYS A 79 0.40 14.92 -33.75
CA LYS A 79 -0.21 16.18 -33.30
C LYS A 79 0.61 16.85 -32.21
N ILE A 80 0.73 18.17 -32.31
CA ILE A 80 1.19 19.04 -31.23
C ILE A 80 -0.04 19.66 -30.58
N VAL A 81 -0.12 19.56 -29.25
CA VAL A 81 -1.13 20.23 -28.42
C VAL A 81 -0.40 21.26 -27.59
N GLN A 82 -0.63 22.53 -27.89
CA GLN A 82 -0.04 23.61 -27.13
C GLN A 82 -0.73 23.68 -25.76
N GLY A 83 0.00 23.27 -24.72
CA GLY A 83 -0.51 23.35 -23.36
C GLY A 83 -0.79 24.80 -22.98
N ASN A 84 -1.97 25.08 -22.43
CA ASN A 84 -2.27 26.41 -21.92
C ASN A 84 -1.36 26.69 -20.73
N ARG A 85 -0.65 27.82 -20.75
CA ARG A 85 -0.08 28.43 -19.53
C ARG A 85 -1.23 29.02 -18.71
N ARG A 86 -2.20 28.21 -18.28
CA ARG A 86 -3.00 28.55 -17.11
C ARG A 86 -2.12 28.27 -15.91
N GLU A 87 -2.04 29.24 -15.02
CA GLU A 87 -1.21 29.23 -13.81
C GLU A 87 -1.27 27.86 -13.16
N ALA A 88 -0.23 27.06 -13.40
CA ALA A 88 -0.16 25.74 -12.83
C ALA A 88 0.04 25.94 -11.32
N VAL A 89 -0.65 25.14 -10.51
CA VAL A 89 -0.59 25.22 -9.03
C VAL A 89 0.87 25.11 -8.58
N PRO A 90 1.50 26.18 -8.08
CA PRO A 90 2.91 26.17 -7.77
C PRO A 90 3.23 25.10 -6.73
N ASP A 91 4.28 24.31 -6.98
CA ASP A 91 4.90 23.50 -5.94
C ASP A 91 5.70 24.42 -4.98
N ALA A 92 6.39 23.82 -4.01
CA ALA A 92 7.21 24.55 -3.03
C ALA A 92 8.32 25.44 -3.65
N THR A 93 8.53 25.37 -4.97
CA THR A 93 9.52 26.16 -5.74
C THR A 93 8.89 27.20 -6.69
N GLY A 94 7.56 27.27 -6.78
CA GLY A 94 6.86 28.39 -7.43
C GLY A 94 6.60 28.25 -8.95
N THR A 95 6.93 27.14 -9.62
CA THR A 95 6.49 26.89 -11.01
C THR A 95 6.43 25.39 -11.33
N PRO A 96 5.26 24.84 -11.70
CA PRO A 96 5.14 23.42 -12.03
C PRO A 96 5.93 23.05 -13.27
N LEU A 97 6.80 22.04 -13.13
CA LEU A 97 7.62 21.52 -14.22
C LEU A 97 6.79 20.96 -15.38
N TYR A 98 5.57 20.49 -15.14
CA TYR A 98 4.66 20.00 -16.18
C TYR A 98 3.35 20.79 -16.17
N GLY A 99 2.65 20.77 -17.31
CA GLY A 99 1.34 21.41 -17.46
C GLY A 99 0.23 20.78 -16.61
N ASP A 100 -0.98 21.30 -16.80
CA ASP A 100 -2.18 20.91 -16.10
C ASP A 100 -2.63 19.46 -16.44
N TYR A 101 -2.49 18.54 -15.48
CA TYR A 101 -2.84 17.12 -15.66
C TYR A 101 -4.30 16.87 -16.10
N PRO A 102 -5.31 17.58 -15.55
CA PRO A 102 -6.67 17.59 -16.09
C PRO A 102 -6.78 17.77 -17.62
N GLN A 103 -5.97 18.65 -18.22
CA GLN A 103 -5.99 18.85 -19.68
C GLN A 103 -5.45 17.62 -20.43
N VAL A 104 -4.42 16.98 -19.88
CA VAL A 104 -3.87 15.73 -20.45
C VAL A 104 -4.90 14.60 -20.32
N ALA A 105 -5.62 14.53 -19.21
CA ALA A 105 -6.70 13.55 -19.00
C ALA A 105 -7.86 13.77 -19.99
N GLU A 106 -8.29 15.02 -20.21
CA GLU A 106 -9.31 15.34 -21.21
C GLU A 106 -8.87 14.98 -22.63
N LEU A 107 -7.61 15.29 -22.97
CA LEU A 107 -7.04 14.90 -24.27
C LEU A 107 -7.04 13.38 -24.45
N LEU A 108 -6.62 12.62 -23.43
CA LEU A 108 -6.67 11.16 -23.46
C LEU A 108 -8.11 10.66 -23.65
N ALA A 109 -9.09 11.27 -22.98
CA ALA A 109 -10.50 10.93 -23.15
C ALA A 109 -10.98 11.19 -24.59
N ARG A 110 -10.63 12.33 -25.20
CA ARG A 110 -10.93 12.63 -26.62
C ARG A 110 -10.26 11.65 -27.58
N MET A 111 -9.13 11.06 -27.18
CA MET A 111 -8.43 10.01 -27.93
C MET A 111 -9.02 8.61 -27.69
N GLY A 112 -10.14 8.48 -26.96
CA GLY A 112 -10.75 7.19 -26.64
C GLY A 112 -9.93 6.38 -25.63
N VAL A 113 -9.09 7.05 -24.83
CA VAL A 113 -8.26 6.43 -23.78
C VAL A 113 -8.84 6.83 -22.42
N PRO A 114 -9.82 6.08 -21.88
CA PRO A 114 -10.35 6.37 -20.55
C PRO A 114 -9.29 6.12 -19.47
N PRO A 115 -9.50 6.61 -18.23
CA PRO A 115 -8.62 6.33 -17.11
C PRO A 115 -8.33 4.84 -16.94
N ASP A 116 -7.08 4.50 -16.63
CA ASP A 116 -6.66 3.11 -16.44
C ASP A 116 -7.25 2.50 -15.17
N PHE A 117 -7.36 3.32 -14.14
CA PHE A 117 -7.95 3.02 -12.85
C PHE A 117 -8.57 4.30 -12.27
N GLU A 118 -9.73 4.16 -11.62
CA GLU A 118 -10.37 5.22 -10.84
C GLU A 118 -10.85 4.65 -9.50
N SER A 119 -10.94 5.51 -8.49
CA SER A 119 -11.59 5.18 -7.22
C SER A 119 -12.25 6.43 -6.65
N ASP A 120 -13.34 6.24 -5.91
CA ASP A 120 -14.00 7.27 -5.10
C ASP A 120 -13.33 7.50 -3.74
N ALA A 121 -12.32 6.70 -3.41
CA ALA A 121 -11.56 6.76 -2.16
C ALA A 121 -10.05 6.93 -2.43
N PRO A 122 -9.26 7.44 -1.46
CA PRO A 122 -7.86 7.82 -1.66
C PRO A 122 -6.89 6.61 -1.64
N VAL A 123 -7.09 5.66 -2.54
CA VAL A 123 -6.18 4.52 -2.72
C VAL A 123 -5.05 4.86 -3.70
N ARG A 124 -3.90 4.19 -3.55
CA ARG A 124 -2.84 4.20 -4.56
C ARG A 124 -2.91 2.95 -5.41
N TYR A 125 -2.48 3.07 -6.67
CA TYR A 125 -2.38 1.92 -7.55
C TYR A 125 -1.12 1.93 -8.41
N THR A 126 -0.78 0.75 -8.91
CA THR A 126 0.00 0.57 -10.14
C THR A 126 -0.57 -0.58 -10.95
N HIS A 127 -0.33 -0.59 -12.25
CA HIS A 127 -0.85 -1.59 -13.17
C HIS A 127 0.29 -2.21 -13.96
N ARG A 128 0.32 -3.55 -14.00
CA ARG A 128 1.21 -4.35 -14.84
C ARG A 128 0.39 -5.26 -15.74
N ARG A 129 0.93 -5.53 -16.92
CA ARG A 129 0.41 -6.55 -17.83
C ARG A 129 1.47 -7.61 -18.08
N ASP A 130 1.07 -8.87 -17.99
CA ASP A 130 1.88 -10.04 -18.35
C ASP A 130 1.10 -10.92 -19.34
N GLY A 131 1.51 -10.90 -20.60
CA GLY A 131 0.75 -11.47 -21.71
C GLY A 131 -0.69 -10.94 -21.74
N GLU A 132 -1.65 -11.86 -21.59
CA GLU A 132 -3.08 -11.58 -21.52
C GLU A 132 -3.58 -11.36 -20.09
N THR A 133 -2.72 -11.08 -19.10
CA THR A 133 -3.12 -10.87 -17.70
C THR A 133 -2.92 -9.42 -17.31
N ASP A 134 -3.97 -8.79 -16.75
CA ASP A 134 -3.87 -7.45 -16.15
C ASP A 134 -3.78 -7.61 -14.62
N ILE A 135 -2.81 -6.93 -14.00
CA ILE A 135 -2.49 -7.02 -12.57
C ILE A 135 -2.44 -5.61 -11.99
N TYR A 136 -3.42 -5.27 -11.18
CA TYR A 136 -3.47 -4.01 -10.45
C TYR A 136 -3.03 -4.25 -9.01
N PHE A 137 -2.02 -3.53 -8.55
CA PHE A 137 -1.74 -3.42 -7.12
C PHE A 137 -2.52 -2.22 -6.59
N VAL A 138 -3.33 -2.41 -5.55
CA VAL A 138 -4.14 -1.36 -4.92
C VAL A 138 -3.84 -1.33 -3.42
N ALA A 139 -3.55 -0.14 -2.89
CA ALA A 139 -3.12 0.03 -1.51
C ALA A 139 -3.82 1.19 -0.80
N ASN A 140 -4.30 0.91 0.40
CA ASN A 140 -4.66 1.91 1.39
C ASN A 140 -3.37 2.43 2.04
N ARG A 141 -3.15 3.75 2.04
CA ARG A 141 -1.98 4.37 2.68
C ARG A 141 -2.25 4.94 4.06
N ASP A 142 -3.52 4.99 4.44
CA ASP A 142 -3.97 5.58 5.68
C ASP A 142 -3.96 4.55 6.82
N SER A 143 -4.03 5.06 8.04
CA SER A 143 -4.08 4.27 9.28
C SER A 143 -5.51 3.89 9.68
N VAL A 144 -6.49 4.09 8.81
CA VAL A 144 -7.90 3.74 9.02
C VAL A 144 -8.39 2.83 7.89
N PRO A 145 -9.40 1.96 8.13
CA PRO A 145 -10.00 1.18 7.06
C PRO A 145 -10.63 2.08 5.99
N ILE A 146 -10.64 1.62 4.74
CA ILE A 146 -11.25 2.31 3.60
C ILE A 146 -12.15 1.32 2.84
N GLU A 147 -13.33 1.78 2.46
CA GLU A 147 -14.16 1.15 1.44
C GLU A 147 -14.06 1.98 0.16
N ALA A 148 -13.67 1.34 -0.94
CA ALA A 148 -13.33 2.01 -2.19
C ALA A 148 -14.06 1.34 -3.36
N LEU A 149 -14.93 2.07 -4.06
CA LEU A 149 -15.43 1.65 -5.35
C LEU A 149 -14.34 1.88 -6.39
N CYS A 150 -13.74 0.80 -6.89
CA CYS A 150 -12.65 0.85 -7.86
C CYS A 150 -13.15 0.52 -9.27
N THR A 151 -12.72 1.29 -10.27
CA THR A 151 -13.04 1.07 -11.69
C THR A 151 -11.78 0.78 -12.49
N PHE A 152 -11.65 -0.43 -13.01
CA PHE A 152 -10.51 -0.94 -13.76
C PHE A 152 -10.80 -0.89 -15.26
N ARG A 153 -9.82 -0.50 -16.09
CA ARG A 153 -9.94 -0.50 -17.55
C ARG A 153 -9.71 -1.89 -18.15
N VAL A 154 -10.50 -2.85 -17.71
CA VAL A 154 -10.54 -4.25 -18.12
C VAL A 154 -11.99 -4.72 -18.17
N ALA A 155 -12.37 -5.59 -19.12
CA ALA A 155 -13.71 -6.18 -19.22
C ALA A 155 -13.66 -7.60 -19.76
N GLY A 156 -14.77 -8.34 -19.65
CA GLY A 156 -14.92 -9.71 -20.09
C GLY A 156 -14.08 -10.71 -19.28
N ARG A 157 -13.73 -10.36 -18.03
CA ARG A 157 -12.83 -11.14 -17.19
C ARG A 157 -13.29 -11.09 -15.74
N VAL A 158 -13.31 -12.25 -15.08
CA VAL A 158 -13.64 -12.34 -13.65
C VAL A 158 -12.47 -11.79 -12.82
N PRO A 159 -12.66 -10.76 -11.99
CA PRO A 159 -11.61 -10.28 -11.10
C PRO A 159 -11.33 -11.27 -9.97
N GLN A 160 -10.04 -11.49 -9.69
CA GLN A 160 -9.57 -12.17 -8.49
C GLN A 160 -8.82 -11.20 -7.59
N ILE A 161 -9.06 -11.27 -6.29
CA ILE A 161 -8.32 -10.51 -5.28
C ILE A 161 -7.32 -11.46 -4.65
N TRP A 162 -6.04 -11.12 -4.74
CA TRP A 162 -4.95 -11.87 -4.15
C TRP A 162 -4.42 -11.08 -2.96
N ASP A 163 -4.45 -11.68 -1.78
CA ASP A 163 -3.86 -11.09 -0.57
C ASP A 163 -2.38 -11.48 -0.50
N PRO A 164 -1.44 -10.52 -0.64
CA PRO A 164 -0.02 -10.83 -0.61
C PRO A 164 0.50 -11.21 0.78
N VAL A 165 -0.26 -10.98 1.84
CA VAL A 165 0.13 -11.32 3.22
C VAL A 165 -0.21 -12.77 3.53
N SER A 166 -1.43 -13.23 3.22
CA SER A 166 -1.85 -14.61 3.49
C SER A 166 -1.59 -15.57 2.33
N GLY A 167 -1.48 -15.06 1.10
CA GLY A 167 -1.46 -15.86 -0.12
C GLY A 167 -2.86 -16.30 -0.59
N ASP A 168 -3.92 -15.85 0.07
CA ASP A 168 -5.29 -16.19 -0.31
C ASP A 168 -5.66 -15.60 -1.67
N ILE A 169 -6.42 -16.38 -2.44
CA ILE A 169 -6.95 -15.99 -3.75
C ILE A 169 -8.47 -16.12 -3.73
N LEU A 170 -9.16 -14.99 -3.84
CA LEU A 170 -10.62 -14.92 -3.82
C LEU A 170 -11.17 -14.46 -5.16
N SER A 171 -11.96 -15.32 -5.81
CA SER A 171 -12.66 -14.98 -7.05
C SER A 171 -13.93 -14.20 -6.70
N GLN A 172 -14.13 -13.03 -7.33
CA GLN A 172 -15.28 -12.18 -7.05
C GLN A 172 -16.48 -12.56 -7.92
N ASP A 173 -17.64 -12.75 -7.29
CA ASP A 173 -18.92 -12.94 -7.99
C ASP A 173 -19.75 -11.64 -8.06
N VAL A 174 -19.35 -10.61 -7.31
CA VAL A 174 -20.07 -9.33 -7.22
C VAL A 174 -19.20 -8.21 -7.79
N TYR A 175 -19.46 -7.85 -9.04
CA TYR A 175 -18.83 -6.74 -9.75
C TYR A 175 -19.75 -6.30 -10.91
N GLU A 176 -19.53 -5.08 -11.43
CA GLU A 176 -20.26 -4.56 -12.58
C GLU A 176 -19.30 -4.42 -13.77
N GLU A 177 -19.72 -4.82 -14.96
CA GLU A 177 -19.04 -4.45 -16.20
C GLU A 177 -19.86 -3.41 -16.98
N LYS A 178 -19.22 -2.29 -17.31
CA LYS A 178 -19.85 -1.21 -18.08
C LYS A 178 -18.81 -0.47 -18.91
N ASP A 179 -19.13 -0.16 -20.16
CA ASP A 179 -18.30 0.63 -21.09
C ASP A 179 -16.86 0.08 -21.24
N GLY A 180 -16.71 -1.25 -21.26
CA GLY A 180 -15.40 -1.90 -21.37
C GLY A 180 -14.54 -1.82 -20.11
N ARG A 181 -15.17 -1.57 -18.95
CA ARG A 181 -14.51 -1.43 -17.65
C ARG A 181 -15.22 -2.27 -16.59
N THR A 182 -14.47 -2.66 -15.57
CA THR A 182 -14.95 -3.47 -14.44
C THR A 182 -14.97 -2.61 -13.17
N ARG A 183 -16.07 -2.65 -12.42
CA ARG A 183 -16.25 -1.95 -11.14
C ARG A 183 -16.41 -2.95 -10.01
N LEU A 184 -15.66 -2.74 -8.94
CA LEU A 184 -15.58 -3.63 -7.78
C LEU A 184 -15.34 -2.79 -6.53
N THR A 185 -16.07 -3.06 -5.45
CA THR A 185 -15.79 -2.46 -4.14
C THR A 185 -14.71 -3.23 -3.42
N LEU A 186 -13.63 -2.53 -3.03
CA LEU A 186 -12.56 -3.06 -2.19
C LEU A 186 -12.68 -2.48 -0.77
N SER A 187 -12.82 -3.36 0.22
CA SER A 187 -12.66 -3.01 1.64
C SER A 187 -11.21 -3.31 2.06
N LEU A 188 -10.43 -2.28 2.37
CA LEU A 188 -9.02 -2.40 2.73
C LEU A 188 -8.83 -1.96 4.19
N GLU A 189 -8.15 -2.79 4.97
CA GLU A 189 -7.76 -2.45 6.35
C GLU A 189 -6.70 -1.35 6.38
N PRO A 190 -6.39 -0.75 7.55
CA PRO A 190 -5.30 0.20 7.70
C PRO A 190 -4.02 -0.32 7.05
N ARG A 191 -3.45 0.47 6.14
CA ARG A 191 -2.21 0.15 5.42
C ARG A 191 -2.24 -1.16 4.60
N GLN A 192 -3.41 -1.75 4.37
CA GLN A 192 -3.53 -2.99 3.59
C GLN A 192 -3.32 -2.72 2.10
N SER A 193 -2.77 -3.71 1.41
CA SER A 193 -2.71 -3.75 -0.05
C SER A 193 -3.13 -5.11 -0.58
N VAL A 194 -3.63 -5.12 -1.81
CA VAL A 194 -4.05 -6.32 -2.53
C VAL A 194 -3.64 -6.25 -3.99
N PHE A 195 -3.61 -7.39 -4.66
CA PHE A 195 -3.58 -7.45 -6.11
C PHE A 195 -4.98 -7.77 -6.63
N VAL A 196 -5.47 -6.99 -7.60
CA VAL A 196 -6.65 -7.30 -8.40
C VAL A 196 -6.20 -7.80 -9.76
N VAL A 197 -6.46 -9.08 -10.03
CA VAL A 197 -5.92 -9.81 -11.16
C VAL A 197 -7.05 -10.21 -12.10
N PHE A 198 -6.88 -9.91 -13.39
CA PHE A 198 -7.83 -10.23 -14.46
C PHE A 198 -7.19 -11.18 -15.49
N GLN A 199 -7.76 -12.37 -15.66
CA GLN A 199 -7.24 -13.41 -16.55
C GLN A 199 -8.34 -14.02 -17.42
N ARG A 200 -7.98 -14.58 -18.59
CA ARG A 200 -8.95 -15.31 -19.44
C ARG A 200 -9.46 -16.59 -18.80
N LYS A 201 -8.58 -17.32 -18.10
CA LYS A 201 -8.91 -18.50 -17.31
C LYS A 201 -8.34 -18.27 -15.91
N PRO A 202 -9.18 -18.27 -14.86
CA PRO A 202 -8.69 -18.16 -13.49
C PRO A 202 -7.67 -19.27 -13.18
N PHE A 203 -6.53 -18.93 -12.54
CA PHE A 203 -5.47 -19.89 -12.20
C PHE A 203 -5.95 -21.05 -11.32
N ALA A 204 -6.97 -20.82 -10.50
CA ALA A 204 -7.62 -21.83 -9.68
C ALA A 204 -9.12 -21.53 -9.62
N ALA A 205 -9.93 -22.54 -9.27
CA ALA A 205 -11.24 -22.31 -8.67
C ALA A 205 -11.01 -21.69 -7.28
N GLY A 206 -10.51 -20.44 -7.25
CA GLY A 206 -10.37 -19.69 -6.02
C GLY A 206 -11.71 -19.64 -5.33
N GLN A 207 -11.71 -19.60 -3.99
CA GLN A 207 -12.96 -19.55 -3.23
C GLN A 207 -13.83 -18.43 -3.80
N LYS A 208 -15.10 -18.76 -4.01
CA LYS A 208 -16.12 -17.82 -4.46
C LYS A 208 -16.65 -17.10 -3.23
N GLY A 209 -16.72 -15.78 -3.29
CA GLY A 209 -17.27 -15.02 -2.17
C GLY A 209 -17.06 -13.53 -2.29
N LYS A 210 -17.73 -12.80 -1.40
CA LYS A 210 -17.52 -11.37 -1.23
C LYS A 210 -16.21 -11.14 -0.49
N TRP A 211 -15.37 -10.25 -1.01
CA TRP A 211 -14.18 -9.80 -0.30
C TRP A 211 -14.55 -9.23 1.08
N ARG A 212 -14.02 -9.88 2.13
CA ARG A 212 -14.20 -9.58 3.56
C ARG A 212 -15.65 -9.52 4.04
N SER A 213 -16.21 -10.66 4.40
CA SER A 213 -17.28 -10.74 5.42
C SER A 213 -16.62 -10.76 6.81
N ALA A 214 -17.07 -9.89 7.72
CA ALA A 214 -16.69 -10.01 9.13
C ALA A 214 -17.35 -11.27 9.69
N GLY A 215 -16.56 -12.19 10.25
CA GLY A 215 -17.10 -13.34 10.98
C GLY A 215 -17.85 -12.89 12.22
N GLN A 216 -18.82 -13.69 12.66
CA GLN A 216 -19.49 -13.49 13.94
C GLN A 216 -18.48 -13.70 15.07
N VAL A 217 -18.38 -12.75 16.00
CA VAL A 217 -17.61 -12.95 17.24
C VAL A 217 -18.28 -14.05 18.07
N ILE A 218 -17.54 -15.09 18.41
CA ILE A 218 -18.06 -16.25 19.15
C ILE A 218 -17.48 -16.40 20.55
N ALA A 219 -16.29 -15.86 20.80
CA ALA A 219 -15.64 -15.87 22.11
C ALA A 219 -14.60 -14.73 22.20
N GLU A 220 -14.43 -14.20 23.40
CA GLU A 220 -13.28 -13.38 23.77
C GLU A 220 -12.33 -14.23 24.63
N VAL A 221 -11.03 -14.14 24.37
CA VAL A 221 -9.99 -14.82 25.13
C VAL A 221 -9.42 -13.85 26.17
N SER A 222 -10.13 -13.71 27.29
CA SER A 222 -9.83 -12.71 28.31
C SER A 222 -8.61 -13.06 29.17
N GLY A 223 -8.34 -14.36 29.40
CA GLY A 223 -7.27 -14.84 30.26
C GLY A 223 -7.78 -15.63 31.47
N PRO A 224 -6.99 -15.79 32.54
CA PRO A 224 -5.67 -15.19 32.75
C PRO A 224 -4.61 -15.71 31.77
N TRP A 225 -3.54 -14.93 31.59
CA TRP A 225 -2.43 -15.24 30.72
C TRP A 225 -1.16 -15.51 31.53
N GLU A 226 -0.55 -16.67 31.34
CA GLU A 226 0.84 -16.88 31.77
C GLU A 226 1.77 -16.23 30.74
N VAL A 227 2.61 -15.28 31.16
CA VAL A 227 3.53 -14.55 30.28
C VAL A 227 4.96 -14.85 30.66
N ARG A 228 5.73 -15.41 29.72
CA ARG A 228 7.17 -15.69 29.88
C ARG A 228 7.98 -14.76 29.00
N PHE A 229 8.92 -14.03 29.60
CA PHE A 229 9.76 -13.10 28.86
C PHE A 229 11.06 -13.77 28.44
N GLN A 230 11.60 -13.33 27.30
CA GLN A 230 12.85 -13.84 26.74
C GLN A 230 14.00 -13.76 27.77
N PRO A 231 14.67 -14.89 28.09
CA PRO A 231 15.82 -14.89 28.99
C PRO A 231 16.93 -13.96 28.51
N GLY A 232 17.65 -13.35 29.45
CA GLY A 232 18.79 -12.47 29.16
C GLY A 232 18.42 -11.09 28.59
N ARG A 233 17.13 -10.70 28.60
CA ARG A 233 16.66 -9.38 28.13
C ARG A 233 16.24 -8.42 29.25
N GLY A 234 16.54 -8.75 30.50
CA GLY A 234 16.18 -7.94 31.67
C GLY A 234 14.70 -7.98 32.07
N GLY A 235 13.90 -8.83 31.43
CA GLY A 235 12.53 -9.15 31.84
C GLY A 235 12.49 -10.20 32.95
N PRO A 236 11.36 -10.33 33.67
CA PRO A 236 11.15 -11.42 34.63
C PRO A 236 11.00 -12.77 33.91
N GLU A 237 11.31 -13.90 34.55
CA GLU A 237 11.13 -15.22 33.94
C GLU A 237 9.66 -15.48 33.57
N LYS A 238 8.74 -15.12 34.49
CA LYS A 238 7.31 -15.33 34.35
C LYS A 238 6.49 -14.31 35.13
N VAL A 239 5.36 -13.88 34.58
CA VAL A 239 4.31 -13.08 35.24
C VAL A 239 2.93 -13.59 34.80
N THR A 240 1.93 -13.46 35.66
CA THR A 240 0.52 -13.69 35.28
C THR A 240 -0.15 -12.35 34.99
N PHE A 241 -0.80 -12.23 33.84
CA PHE A 241 -1.65 -11.09 33.50
C PHE A 241 -3.12 -11.51 33.54
N ASP A 242 -3.89 -10.95 34.47
CA ASP A 242 -5.34 -11.21 34.56
C ASP A 242 -6.10 -10.54 33.40
N THR A 243 -5.57 -9.43 32.89
CA THR A 243 -6.04 -8.73 31.70
C THR A 243 -4.87 -8.33 30.80
N LEU A 244 -5.14 -8.24 29.50
CA LEU A 244 -4.17 -7.72 28.54
C LEU A 244 -3.90 -6.23 28.81
N LEU A 245 -2.63 -5.84 28.72
CA LEU A 245 -2.18 -4.50 29.06
C LEU A 245 -0.94 -4.11 28.25
N ASP A 246 -0.73 -2.80 28.12
CA ASP A 246 0.50 -2.22 27.57
C ASP A 246 1.63 -2.33 28.60
N TRP A 247 2.70 -3.06 28.24
CA TRP A 247 3.85 -3.29 29.11
C TRP A 247 4.46 -1.99 29.62
N SER A 248 4.47 -0.93 28.81
CA SER A 248 5.07 0.37 29.16
C SER A 248 4.43 1.05 30.37
N LYS A 249 3.24 0.58 30.78
CA LYS A 249 2.47 1.08 31.93
C LYS A 249 2.58 0.16 33.14
N HIS A 250 3.24 -0.99 33.03
CA HIS A 250 3.33 -1.99 34.09
C HIS A 250 4.12 -1.47 35.32
N PRO A 251 3.73 -1.81 36.57
CA PRO A 251 4.44 -1.35 37.77
C PRO A 251 5.85 -1.95 37.93
N ASP A 252 6.05 -3.23 37.60
CA ASP A 252 7.39 -3.85 37.57
C ASP A 252 8.21 -3.25 36.42
N ARG A 253 9.32 -2.58 36.77
CA ARG A 253 10.26 -1.96 35.83
C ARG A 253 10.85 -2.95 34.83
N ARG A 254 11.01 -4.23 35.20
CA ARG A 254 11.53 -5.28 34.32
C ARG A 254 10.58 -5.57 33.16
N VAL A 255 9.28 -5.44 33.39
CA VAL A 255 8.24 -5.51 32.33
C VAL A 255 8.14 -4.16 31.62
N ARG A 256 8.12 -3.05 32.37
CA ARG A 256 7.94 -1.69 31.84
C ARG A 256 8.93 -1.33 30.74
N TYR A 257 10.19 -1.65 30.96
CA TYR A 257 11.30 -1.36 30.05
C TYR A 257 11.73 -2.60 29.25
N PHE A 258 10.87 -3.62 29.14
CA PHE A 258 11.21 -4.82 28.40
C PHE A 258 11.30 -4.54 26.90
N SER A 259 12.34 -5.08 26.26
CA SER A 259 12.40 -5.22 24.81
C SER A 259 12.88 -6.61 24.44
N GLY A 260 12.13 -7.28 23.57
CA GLY A 260 12.39 -8.67 23.17
C GLY A 260 11.09 -9.42 22.93
N GLU A 261 11.14 -10.74 23.09
CA GLU A 261 9.98 -11.62 22.96
C GLU A 261 9.32 -11.90 24.31
N ALA A 262 7.99 -11.89 24.36
CA ALA A 262 7.21 -12.41 25.48
C ALA A 262 6.13 -13.36 24.97
N THR A 263 6.09 -14.58 25.52
CA THR A 263 5.12 -15.61 25.15
C THR A 263 4.00 -15.66 26.15
N TYR A 264 2.80 -15.37 25.67
CA TYR A 264 1.53 -15.47 26.37
C TYR A 264 0.97 -16.88 26.18
N THR A 265 0.54 -17.54 27.25
CA THR A 265 -0.11 -18.85 27.20
C THR A 265 -1.42 -18.81 27.96
N THR A 266 -2.49 -19.32 27.34
CA THR A 266 -3.78 -19.53 27.99
C THR A 266 -4.53 -20.71 27.36
N THR A 267 -5.70 -21.03 27.89
CA THR A 267 -6.61 -22.03 27.32
C THR A 267 -7.90 -21.37 26.87
N VAL A 268 -8.34 -21.64 25.64
CA VAL A 268 -9.62 -21.20 25.11
C VAL A 268 -10.53 -22.40 24.88
N ARG A 269 -11.78 -22.29 25.34
CA ARG A 269 -12.79 -23.33 25.13
C ARG A 269 -13.57 -23.08 23.85
N ILE A 270 -13.57 -24.06 22.94
CA ILE A 270 -14.28 -24.01 21.66
C ILE A 270 -15.35 -25.09 21.65
N PRO A 271 -16.65 -24.76 21.57
CA PRO A 271 -17.71 -25.77 21.55
C PRO A 271 -17.82 -26.45 20.18
N ALA A 272 -18.12 -27.75 20.17
CA ALA A 272 -18.31 -28.57 18.96
C ALA A 272 -19.23 -27.92 17.90
N GLU A 273 -20.25 -27.17 18.33
CA GLU A 273 -21.19 -26.43 17.48
C GLU A 273 -20.54 -25.35 16.61
N ARG A 274 -19.29 -24.97 16.89
CA ARG A 274 -18.52 -23.99 16.09
C ARG A 274 -17.53 -24.66 15.15
N LEU A 275 -17.41 -25.98 15.24
CA LEU A 275 -16.57 -26.82 14.39
C LEU A 275 -17.43 -27.50 13.32
N GLY A 276 -16.79 -28.04 12.29
CA GLY A 276 -17.45 -28.83 11.24
C GLY A 276 -17.25 -28.30 9.82
N SER A 277 -17.75 -29.06 8.85
CA SER A 277 -17.61 -28.74 7.42
C SER A 277 -18.31 -27.43 7.06
N GLY A 278 -17.62 -26.55 6.34
CA GLY A 278 -18.12 -25.24 5.91
C GLY A 278 -17.69 -24.11 6.85
N ARG A 279 -17.59 -24.37 8.15
CA ARG A 279 -17.22 -23.33 9.12
C ARG A 279 -15.75 -22.98 9.04
N ARG A 280 -15.46 -21.69 9.20
CA ARG A 280 -14.11 -21.12 9.33
C ARG A 280 -13.99 -20.43 10.68
N LEU A 281 -12.93 -20.76 11.41
CA LEU A 281 -12.57 -20.12 12.67
C LEU A 281 -11.32 -19.28 12.48
N LYS A 282 -11.42 -17.99 12.83
CA LYS A 282 -10.28 -17.08 12.84
C LYS A 282 -10.03 -16.55 14.24
N LEU A 283 -8.76 -16.50 14.62
CA LEU A 283 -8.29 -15.79 15.79
C LEU A 283 -7.91 -14.37 15.36
N ASP A 284 -8.47 -13.36 16.02
CA ASP A 284 -8.10 -11.95 15.87
C ASP A 284 -7.41 -11.50 17.16
N LEU A 285 -6.17 -11.04 17.05
CA LEU A 285 -5.39 -10.60 18.21
C LEU A 285 -5.75 -9.17 18.66
N GLY A 286 -6.61 -8.47 17.92
CA GLY A 286 -6.92 -7.07 18.14
C GLY A 286 -5.66 -6.23 17.93
N ARG A 287 -5.28 -5.45 18.93
CA ARG A 287 -4.08 -4.62 18.87
C ARG A 287 -2.87 -5.32 19.47
N ILE A 288 -1.76 -5.29 18.74
CA ILE A 288 -0.44 -5.73 19.19
C ILE A 288 0.60 -4.65 18.89
N GLU A 289 1.61 -4.56 19.73
CA GLU A 289 2.77 -3.70 19.53
C GLU A 289 4.05 -4.55 19.69
N VAL A 290 4.66 -5.08 18.62
CA VAL A 290 4.44 -4.73 17.19
C VAL A 290 4.05 -5.91 16.30
N MET A 291 4.51 -7.12 16.60
CA MET A 291 4.20 -8.33 15.82
C MET A 291 4.07 -9.55 16.72
N ALA A 292 3.36 -10.57 16.25
CA ALA A 292 3.06 -11.76 17.03
C ALA A 292 3.17 -13.05 16.23
N ARG A 293 3.68 -14.12 16.84
CA ARG A 293 3.58 -15.49 16.33
C ARG A 293 2.49 -16.24 17.08
N VAL A 294 1.64 -16.95 16.37
CA VAL A 294 0.50 -17.67 16.97
C VAL A 294 0.71 -19.17 16.87
N LYS A 295 0.45 -19.89 17.97
CA LYS A 295 0.27 -21.34 17.97
C LYS A 295 -1.04 -21.72 18.64
N LEU A 296 -1.74 -22.69 18.05
CA LEU A 296 -2.92 -23.31 18.67
C LEU A 296 -2.68 -24.82 18.74
N ASN A 297 -2.79 -25.40 19.93
CA ASN A 297 -2.53 -26.82 20.20
C ASN A 297 -1.14 -27.26 19.67
N GLY A 298 -0.14 -26.40 19.78
CA GLY A 298 1.22 -26.63 19.30
C GLY A 298 1.45 -26.44 17.79
N ARG A 299 0.40 -26.27 16.98
CA ARG A 299 0.53 -25.97 15.54
C ARG A 299 0.85 -24.49 15.34
N ASP A 300 1.91 -24.20 14.60
CA ASP A 300 2.36 -22.84 14.27
C ASP A 300 1.62 -22.28 13.05
N PHE A 301 1.15 -21.04 13.19
CA PHE A 301 0.39 -20.32 12.17
C PHE A 301 1.16 -19.13 11.57
N GLY A 302 2.45 -19.03 11.85
CA GLY A 302 3.32 -18.00 11.31
C GLY A 302 3.28 -16.69 12.11
N VAL A 303 3.86 -15.64 11.51
CA VAL A 303 4.04 -14.34 12.14
C VAL A 303 3.09 -13.31 11.54
N LEU A 304 2.28 -12.71 12.40
CA LEU A 304 1.40 -11.59 12.11
C LEU A 304 2.18 -10.29 12.36
N TRP A 305 2.58 -9.62 11.28
CA TRP A 305 3.46 -8.45 11.32
C TRP A 305 2.80 -7.17 10.82
N THR A 306 1.57 -7.26 10.28
CA THR A 306 0.80 -6.12 9.79
C THR A 306 -0.69 -6.31 10.08
N PRO A 307 -1.44 -5.22 10.36
CA PRO A 307 -2.88 -5.29 10.51
C PRO A 307 -3.60 -5.80 9.24
N PRO A 308 -4.73 -6.50 9.38
CA PRO A 308 -5.30 -6.99 10.63
C PRO A 308 -4.53 -8.20 11.16
N PHE A 309 -4.31 -8.28 12.46
CA PHE A 309 -3.57 -9.39 13.09
C PHE A 309 -4.48 -10.61 13.29
N ARG A 310 -4.88 -11.22 12.18
CA ARG A 310 -5.82 -12.33 12.12
C ARG A 310 -5.18 -13.56 11.52
N VAL A 311 -5.60 -14.74 11.98
CA VAL A 311 -5.19 -16.01 11.39
C VAL A 311 -6.30 -17.05 11.42
N ASP A 312 -6.39 -17.84 10.36
CA ASP A 312 -7.32 -18.97 10.27
C ASP A 312 -6.75 -20.15 11.08
N VAL A 313 -7.49 -20.54 12.12
CA VAL A 313 -7.13 -21.63 13.04
C VAL A 313 -8.04 -22.85 12.90
N THR A 314 -8.88 -22.88 11.86
CA THR A 314 -9.92 -23.90 11.65
C THR A 314 -9.39 -25.31 11.81
N ASP A 315 -8.28 -25.62 11.15
CA ASP A 315 -7.73 -26.98 11.09
C ASP A 315 -6.99 -27.43 12.36
N ALA A 316 -6.76 -26.53 13.33
CA ALA A 316 -6.16 -26.90 14.62
C ALA A 316 -7.14 -26.85 15.79
N ALA A 317 -8.28 -26.17 15.62
CA ALA A 317 -9.30 -26.07 16.63
C ALA A 317 -9.95 -27.43 16.87
N ARG A 318 -10.15 -27.77 18.15
CA ARG A 318 -10.84 -29.00 18.59
C ARG A 318 -11.91 -28.66 19.61
N ASP A 319 -12.85 -29.59 19.81
CA ASP A 319 -13.89 -29.43 20.82
C ASP A 319 -13.28 -29.38 22.23
N GLY A 320 -13.85 -28.52 23.08
CA GLY A 320 -13.37 -28.29 24.43
C GLY A 320 -12.13 -27.39 24.46
N ASP A 321 -11.13 -27.79 25.24
CA ASP A 321 -10.02 -26.93 25.64
C ASP A 321 -8.87 -26.95 24.60
N ASN A 322 -8.48 -25.75 24.17
CA ASN A 322 -7.42 -25.51 23.20
C ASN A 322 -6.33 -24.65 23.84
N VAL A 323 -5.09 -25.09 23.78
CA VAL A 323 -3.95 -24.31 24.29
C VAL A 323 -3.55 -23.28 23.25
N LEU A 324 -3.58 -22.01 23.63
CA LEU A 324 -3.21 -20.89 22.79
C LEU A 324 -1.89 -20.28 23.29
N GLU A 325 -0.91 -20.21 22.40
CA GLU A 325 0.35 -19.51 22.64
C GLU A 325 0.50 -18.34 21.66
N ILE A 326 0.81 -17.16 22.18
CA ILE A 326 1.07 -15.96 21.38
C ILE A 326 2.41 -15.38 21.82
N THR A 327 3.41 -15.46 20.95
CA THR A 327 4.72 -14.83 21.18
C THR A 327 4.74 -13.44 20.56
N VAL A 328 4.78 -12.40 21.38
CA VAL A 328 4.85 -11.00 20.93
C VAL A 328 6.29 -10.52 20.95
N ALA A 329 6.70 -9.81 19.90
CA ALA A 329 7.97 -9.09 19.83
C ALA A 329 7.73 -7.58 19.68
N ASN A 330 8.42 -6.77 20.48
CA ASN A 330 8.40 -5.31 20.38
C ASN A 330 9.76 -4.74 19.91
N LEU A 331 9.90 -3.42 19.97
CA LEU A 331 11.10 -2.71 19.56
C LEU A 331 12.07 -2.47 20.74
N TRP A 332 13.34 -2.23 20.41
CA TRP A 332 14.42 -1.89 21.35
C TRP A 332 14.33 -0.57 22.16
N PRO A 333 13.58 0.48 21.77
CA PRO A 333 13.57 1.77 22.47
C PRO A 333 13.30 1.67 23.97
N ASN A 334 12.32 0.87 24.40
CA ASN A 334 11.96 0.79 25.83
C ASN A 334 13.11 0.29 26.70
N ARG A 335 13.86 -0.72 26.23
CA ARG A 335 15.06 -1.20 26.93
C ARG A 335 16.18 -0.18 26.92
N LEU A 336 16.44 0.48 25.79
CA LEU A 336 17.45 1.55 25.68
C LEU A 336 17.17 2.73 26.61
N ILE A 337 15.89 3.12 26.75
CA ILE A 337 15.40 4.15 27.68
C ILE A 337 15.62 3.70 29.12
N GLY A 338 15.16 2.49 29.48
CA GLY A 338 15.29 1.95 30.84
C GLY A 338 16.73 1.85 31.31
N ASP A 339 17.65 1.46 30.41
CA ASP A 339 19.07 1.32 30.69
C ASP A 339 19.78 2.65 30.97
N GLN A 340 19.20 3.80 30.58
CA GLN A 340 19.78 5.11 30.92
C GLN A 340 19.74 5.38 32.43
N SER A 341 18.87 4.71 33.17
CA SER A 341 18.81 4.80 34.64
C SER A 341 19.80 3.86 35.36
N LEU A 342 20.57 3.06 34.61
CA LEU A 342 21.49 2.05 35.15
C LEU A 342 22.97 2.41 34.91
N PRO A 343 23.88 2.00 35.82
CA PRO A 343 25.32 2.00 35.57
C PRO A 343 25.66 1.20 34.30
N PRO A 344 26.70 1.58 33.54
CA PRO A 344 27.04 0.90 32.28
C PRO A 344 27.21 -0.62 32.38
N ALA A 345 27.71 -1.14 33.51
CA ALA A 345 27.91 -2.56 33.74
C ALA A 345 26.61 -3.36 33.91
N ASP A 346 25.52 -2.69 34.30
CA ASP A 346 24.21 -3.31 34.56
C ASP A 346 23.23 -3.16 33.39
N ARG A 347 23.66 -2.50 32.30
CA ARG A 347 22.83 -2.29 31.11
C ARG A 347 22.68 -3.59 30.34
N VAL A 348 21.48 -3.82 29.82
CA VAL A 348 21.15 -5.00 29.00
C VAL A 348 21.49 -4.75 27.54
N ALA A 349 21.21 -3.54 27.04
CA ALA A 349 21.41 -3.16 25.65
C ALA A 349 22.69 -2.33 25.50
N TRP A 350 23.38 -2.55 24.38
CA TRP A 350 24.51 -1.74 23.95
C TRP A 350 24.33 -1.36 22.47
N THR A 351 24.64 -0.10 22.15
CA THR A 351 24.61 0.44 20.78
C THR A 351 25.68 1.53 20.65
N THR A 352 26.25 1.68 19.46
CA THR A 352 27.23 2.74 19.15
C THR A 352 26.62 4.13 19.13
N TRP A 353 25.32 4.23 18.81
CA TRP A 353 24.56 5.47 18.85
C TRP A 353 23.20 5.23 19.51
N ASN A 354 22.88 6.04 20.51
CA ASN A 354 21.61 5.98 21.24
C ASN A 354 20.91 7.35 21.21
N PRO A 355 19.79 7.50 20.48
CA PRO A 355 19.03 8.74 20.46
C PRO A 355 18.14 8.93 21.70
N PHE A 356 17.99 7.92 22.56
CA PHE A 356 17.06 7.93 23.67
C PHE A 356 17.69 8.39 25.00
N ARG A 357 16.92 9.16 25.76
CA ARG A 357 17.22 9.59 27.14
C ARG A 357 16.36 8.82 28.14
N GLY A 358 16.71 8.85 29.42
CA GLY A 358 15.96 8.15 30.48
C GLY A 358 14.54 8.69 30.72
N ASP A 359 14.25 9.89 30.24
CA ASP A 359 12.94 10.57 30.28
C ASP A 359 12.22 10.56 28.92
N SER A 360 12.78 9.92 27.90
CA SER A 360 12.12 9.78 26.60
C SER A 360 10.82 8.97 26.76
N PRO A 361 9.75 9.33 26.00
CA PRO A 361 8.48 8.61 26.10
C PRO A 361 8.67 7.15 25.68
N LEU A 362 8.09 6.25 26.47
CA LEU A 362 8.05 4.83 26.12
C LEU A 362 7.09 4.59 24.96
N LEU A 363 7.40 3.59 24.16
CA LEU A 363 6.50 3.07 23.15
C LEU A 363 5.55 2.06 23.79
N GLU A 364 4.28 2.10 23.38
CA GLU A 364 3.35 1.04 23.77
C GLU A 364 3.89 -0.32 23.31
N SER A 365 3.64 -1.37 24.08
CA SER A 365 4.23 -2.69 23.82
C SER A 365 3.37 -3.84 24.34
N GLY A 366 3.39 -4.95 23.60
CA GLY A 366 2.78 -6.21 24.01
C GLY A 366 1.52 -6.60 23.26
N LEU A 367 0.79 -7.57 23.81
CA LEU A 367 -0.55 -7.95 23.38
C LEU A 367 -1.56 -7.07 24.13
N LEU A 368 -2.18 -6.13 23.42
CA LEU A 368 -3.13 -5.16 23.99
C LEU A 368 -4.57 -5.65 23.83
N GLY A 369 -4.85 -6.45 22.80
CA GLY A 369 -6.15 -7.07 22.58
C GLY A 369 -7.21 -6.09 22.02
N PRO A 370 -8.51 -6.43 22.16
CA PRO A 370 -8.99 -7.70 22.68
C PRO A 370 -8.60 -8.86 21.76
N VAL A 371 -8.38 -10.05 22.34
CA VAL A 371 -8.20 -11.27 21.56
C VAL A 371 -9.55 -11.95 21.42
N ILE A 372 -10.02 -12.16 20.19
CA ILE A 372 -11.34 -12.73 19.93
C ILE A 372 -11.25 -13.88 18.93
N MET A 373 -12.19 -14.82 19.07
CA MET A 373 -12.46 -15.83 18.05
C MET A 373 -13.68 -15.43 17.24
N THR A 374 -13.56 -15.54 15.93
CA THR A 374 -14.66 -15.29 14.98
C THR A 374 -14.97 -16.54 14.18
N ALA A 375 -16.25 -16.72 13.84
CA ALA A 375 -16.73 -17.79 12.99
C ALA A 375 -17.42 -17.24 11.74
N SER A 376 -17.22 -17.87 10.59
CA SER A 376 -18.00 -17.64 9.38
C SER A 376 -18.40 -18.98 8.76
N ASP A 377 -19.52 -19.00 8.05
CA ASP A 377 -20.00 -20.14 7.27
C ASP A 377 -19.38 -20.21 5.87
#